data_AF-S4PG01-F1
#
_entry.id   AF-S4PG01-F1
#
_cell.length_a   1.000
_cell.length_b   1.000
_cell.length_c   1.000
_cell.angle_alpha   90.00
_cell.angle_beta   90.00
_cell.angle_gamma   90.00
#
_symmetry.space_group_name_H-M   'P 1'
#
loop_
_entity.id
_entity.type
_entity.pdbx_description
1 polymer ?
#
loop_
_entity_poly.entity_id
_entity_poly.type
_entity_poly.pdbx_seq_one_letter_code
_entity_poly.pdbx_strand_id
1 'polypeptide(L)'
;MLEVQRDHMRRGFSDIGPNFLVGGNGDVFEGRGANVFGAMVTSWNRRSISIMFLGNYVLFKPIEVQFNHTSILLDTLVREGVLKPDYILYGQCQLLPLTVSPG
;
A
#
# COMPACT_ATOMS: atom_id res chain seq x y z
N MET A 1 3.14 12.24 -0.05
CA MET A 1 3.25 11.47 1.20
C MET A 1 2.78 12.31 2.40
N LEU A 2 3.43 13.43 2.72
CA LEU A 2 3.08 14.26 3.89
C LEU A 2 1.62 14.75 3.91
N GLU A 3 1.05 15.11 2.76
CA GLU A 3 -0.35 15.52 2.69
C GLU A 3 -1.32 14.37 2.98
N VAL A 4 -1.01 13.16 2.51
CA VAL A 4 -1.81 11.96 2.77
C VAL A 4 -1.77 11.62 4.27
N GLN A 5 -0.60 11.68 4.89
CA GLN A 5 -0.44 11.47 6.33
C GLN A 5 -1.26 12.51 7.11
N ARG A 6 -1.16 13.79 6.75
CA ARG A 6 -1.90 14.88 7.40
C ARG A 6 -3.42 14.69 7.28
N ASP A 7 -3.92 14.29 6.11
CA ASP A 7 -5.34 13.96 5.93
C ASP A 7 -5.77 12.81 6.84
N HIS A 8 -5.02 11.71 6.86
CA HIS A 8 -5.34 10.55 7.68
C HIS A 8 -5.34 10.88 9.18
N MET A 9 -4.38 11.67 9.65
CA MET A 9 -4.34 12.13 11.04
C MET A 9 -5.53 13.03 11.39
N ARG A 10 -5.98 13.89 10.47
CA ARG A 10 -7.22 14.69 10.65
C ARG A 10 -8.47 13.81 10.74
N ARG A 11 -8.46 12.64 10.09
CA ARG A 11 -9.53 11.63 10.16
C ARG A 11 -9.42 10.72 11.40
N GLY A 12 -8.52 11.03 12.33
CA GLY A 12 -8.36 10.32 13.59
C GLY A 12 -7.43 9.10 13.54
N PHE A 13 -6.66 8.93 12.46
CA PHE A 13 -5.68 7.86 12.40
C PHE A 13 -4.45 8.26 13.22
N SER A 14 -3.80 7.29 13.85
CA SER A 14 -2.54 7.52 14.57
C SER A 14 -1.38 7.93 13.65
N ASP A 15 -1.48 7.61 12.36
CA ASP A 15 -0.48 7.84 11.32
C ASP A 15 -1.11 7.64 9.93
N ILE A 16 -0.35 7.84 8.85
CA ILE A 16 -0.70 7.45 7.48
C ILE A 16 -1.21 6.01 7.44
N GLY A 17 -2.13 5.71 6.53
CA GLY A 17 -2.89 4.46 6.52
C GLY A 17 -2.11 3.27 5.98
N PRO A 18 -1.53 3.37 4.76
CA PRO A 18 -0.78 2.27 4.17
C PRO A 18 0.54 1.99 4.89
N ASN A 19 1.03 0.77 4.73
CA ASN A 19 2.38 0.38 5.18
C ASN A 19 3.46 0.99 4.30
N PHE A 20 3.24 0.99 2.97
CA PHE A 20 4.15 1.57 1.99
C PHE A 20 3.38 2.35 0.93
N LEU A 21 4.04 3.32 0.31
CA LEU A 21 3.50 4.08 -0.81
C LEU A 21 4.45 4.04 -1.99
N VAL A 22 3.91 4.05 -3.20
CA VAL A 22 4.69 4.08 -4.45
C VAL A 22 4.35 5.34 -5.21
N GLY A 23 5.31 6.25 -5.36
CA GLY A 23 5.19 7.50 -6.10
C GLY A 23 4.99 7.26 -7.59
N GLY A 24 4.46 8.26 -8.30
CA GLY A 24 4.28 8.22 -9.75
C GLY A 24 5.60 8.11 -10.54
N ASN A 25 6.74 8.38 -9.90
CA ASN A 25 8.10 8.18 -10.45
C ASN A 25 8.72 6.83 -10.04
N GLY A 26 8.00 5.99 -9.28
CA GLY A 26 8.47 4.71 -8.77
C GLY A 26 9.11 4.76 -7.38
N ASP A 27 9.31 5.93 -6.78
CA ASP A 27 9.90 5.99 -5.43
C ASP A 27 9.01 5.27 -4.41
N VAL A 28 9.62 4.42 -3.59
CA VAL A 28 8.95 3.71 -2.50
C VAL A 28 9.16 4.48 -1.21
N PHE A 29 8.06 4.87 -0.58
CA PHE A 29 8.05 5.57 0.70
C PHE A 29 7.54 4.64 1.79
N GLU A 30 8.24 4.63 2.92
CA GLU A 30 7.73 4.02 4.14
C GLU A 30 6.56 4.85 4.70
N GLY A 31 5.43 4.18 4.92
CA GLY A 31 4.30 4.71 5.68
C GLY A 31 4.38 4.18 7.11
N ARG A 32 3.44 3.30 7.48
CA ARG A 32 3.51 2.59 8.78
C ARG A 32 4.65 1.56 8.87
N GLY A 33 5.24 1.20 7.74
CA GLY A 33 6.34 0.23 7.67
C GLY A 33 5.89 -1.22 7.84
N ALA A 34 6.87 -2.12 7.90
CA ALA A 34 6.67 -3.57 7.90
C ALA A 34 6.15 -4.14 9.23
N ASN A 35 6.46 -3.49 10.35
CA ASN A 35 6.26 -4.04 11.70
C ASN A 35 5.01 -3.48 12.41
N VAL A 36 4.18 -2.71 11.69
CA VAL A 36 2.99 -2.05 12.24
C VAL A 36 1.77 -2.39 11.39
N PHE A 37 0.63 -2.62 12.04
CA PHE A 37 -0.61 -2.85 11.30
C PHE A 37 -1.00 -1.63 10.46
N GLY A 38 -1.37 -1.91 9.21
CA GLY A 38 -1.98 -0.93 8.32
C GLY A 38 -3.30 -0.38 8.88
N ALA A 39 -3.83 0.66 8.23
CA ALA A 39 -5.17 1.19 8.50
C ALA A 39 -5.97 1.40 7.22
N MET A 40 -5.84 0.47 6.26
CA MET A 40 -6.46 0.57 4.92
C MET A 40 -7.70 -0.31 4.76
N VAL A 41 -7.68 -1.52 5.32
CA VAL A 41 -8.76 -2.51 5.19
C VAL A 41 -8.96 -3.20 6.54
N THR A 42 -10.01 -2.81 7.27
CA THR A 42 -10.20 -3.14 8.70
C THR A 42 -9.97 -4.61 9.06
N SER A 43 -10.56 -5.55 8.32
CA SER A 43 -10.43 -7.00 8.58
C SER A 43 -9.14 -7.63 8.07
N TRP A 44 -8.32 -6.88 7.32
CA TRP A 44 -7.08 -7.35 6.71
C TRP A 44 -5.83 -6.71 7.30
N ASN A 45 -5.94 -5.54 7.93
CA ASN A 45 -4.83 -4.76 8.49
C ASN A 45 -3.86 -5.56 9.40
N ARG A 46 -4.33 -6.61 10.09
CA ARG A 46 -3.50 -7.46 10.98
C ARG A 46 -2.77 -8.60 10.26
N ARG A 47 -3.09 -8.89 9.00
CA ARG A 47 -2.62 -10.06 8.24
C ARG A 47 -2.10 -9.72 6.84
N SER A 48 -1.91 -8.43 6.55
CA SER A 48 -1.49 -7.96 5.23
C SER A 48 -0.61 -6.73 5.34
N ILE A 49 0.31 -6.59 4.38
CA ILE A 49 0.98 -5.32 4.08
C ILE A 49 0.17 -4.59 3.02
N SER A 50 -0.16 -3.32 3.27
CA SER A 50 -0.88 -2.46 2.33
C SER A 50 0.07 -1.53 1.59
N ILE A 51 0.00 -1.53 0.26
CA ILE A 51 0.82 -0.71 -0.63
C ILE A 51 -0.10 0.24 -1.41
N MET A 52 0.09 1.56 -1.26
CA MET A 52 -0.70 2.58 -1.94
C MET A 52 0.09 3.20 -3.09
N PHE A 53 -0.42 3.09 -4.31
CA PHE A 53 0.14 3.80 -5.46
C PHE A 53 -0.41 5.23 -5.46
N LEU A 54 0.47 6.24 -5.46
CA LEU A 54 0.09 7.64 -5.47
C LEU A 54 -0.33 8.05 -6.89
N GLY A 55 -1.64 8.12 -7.11
CA GLY A 55 -2.24 8.51 -8.39
C GLY A 55 -3.72 8.16 -8.47
N ASN A 56 -4.31 8.37 -9.65
CA ASN A 56 -5.67 7.91 -9.96
C ASN A 56 -5.62 7.00 -11.18
N TYR A 57 -5.64 5.68 -10.95
CA TYR A 57 -5.48 4.68 -12.00
C TYR A 57 -6.78 4.17 -12.62
N VAL A 58 -7.91 4.75 -12.21
CA VAL A 58 -9.16 4.67 -12.99
C VAL A 58 -9.03 5.49 -14.27
N LEU A 59 -8.33 6.63 -14.19
CA LEU A 59 -8.19 7.60 -15.28
C LEU A 59 -6.87 7.48 -16.04
N PHE A 60 -5.80 7.14 -15.34
CA PHE A 60 -4.44 7.16 -15.90
C PHE A 60 -3.81 5.77 -15.85
N LYS A 61 -2.97 5.47 -16.84
CA LYS A 61 -2.21 4.21 -16.86
C LYS A 61 -1.02 4.31 -15.91
N PRO A 62 -0.78 3.32 -15.02
CA PRO A 62 0.44 3.27 -14.22
C PRO A 62 1.67 3.08 -15.11
N ILE A 63 2.81 3.60 -14.66
CA ILE A 63 4.09 3.46 -15.36
C ILE A 63 4.86 2.24 -14.87
N GLU A 64 5.64 1.62 -15.75
CA GLU A 64 6.30 0.33 -15.50
C GLU A 64 7.24 0.36 -14.27
N VAL A 65 7.94 1.47 -14.04
CA VAL A 65 8.85 1.61 -12.90
C VAL A 65 8.15 1.45 -11.54
N GLN A 66 6.87 1.81 -11.43
CA GLN A 66 6.11 1.60 -10.19
C GLN A 66 5.95 0.11 -9.88
N PHE A 67 5.71 -0.72 -10.90
CA PHE A 67 5.61 -2.17 -10.73
C PHE A 67 6.96 -2.79 -10.41
N ASN A 68 8.02 -2.38 -11.13
CA ASN A 68 9.37 -2.91 -10.91
C ASN A 68 9.85 -2.65 -9.47
N HIS A 69 9.67 -1.44 -8.96
CA HIS A 69 10.04 -1.12 -7.58
C HIS A 69 9.12 -1.76 -6.54
N THR A 70 7.84 -1.98 -6.87
CA THR A 70 6.94 -2.76 -6.02
C THR A 70 7.38 -4.22 -5.93
N SER A 71 7.81 -4.84 -7.02
CA SER A 71 8.36 -6.21 -7.00
C SER A 71 9.60 -6.31 -6.11
N ILE A 72 10.53 -5.35 -6.21
CA ILE A 72 11.71 -5.29 -5.34
C ILE A 72 11.32 -5.14 -3.86
N LEU A 73 10.30 -4.32 -3.56
CA LEU A 73 9.77 -4.19 -2.20
C LEU A 73 9.21 -5.54 -1.71
N LEU A 74 8.38 -6.22 -2.51
CA LEU A 74 7.78 -7.50 -2.15
C LEU A 74 8.85 -8.58 -1.90
N ASP A 75 9.85 -8.68 -2.77
CA ASP A 75 10.99 -9.60 -2.61
C ASP A 75 11.77 -9.29 -1.33
N THR A 76 11.99 -8.01 -1.03
CA THR A 76 12.64 -7.59 0.21
C THR A 76 11.81 -8.01 1.42
N LEU A 77 10.49 -7.74 1.43
CA LEU A 77 9.62 -8.12 2.54
C LEU A 77 9.55 -9.64 2.75
N VAL A 78 9.65 -10.44 1.69
CA VAL A 78 9.76 -11.91 1.80
C VAL A 78 11.11 -12.30 2.41
N ARG A 79 12.21 -11.72 1.93
CA ARG A 79 13.56 -12.00 2.44
C ARG A 79 13.70 -11.66 3.92
N GLU A 80 13.12 -10.53 4.35
CA GLU A 80 13.11 -10.09 5.75
C GLU A 80 12.09 -10.85 6.62
N GLY A 81 11.33 -11.80 6.06
CA GLY A 81 10.36 -12.61 6.80
C GLY A 81 9.07 -11.88 7.20
N VAL A 82 8.83 -10.68 6.65
CA VAL A 82 7.60 -9.89 6.87
C VAL A 82 6.43 -10.49 6.09
N LEU A 83 6.68 -10.89 4.84
CA LEU A 83 5.73 -11.62 4.00
C LEU A 83 6.14 -13.10 3.92
N LYS A 84 5.14 -13.98 3.82
CA LYS A 84 5.40 -15.37 3.47
C LYS A 84 5.76 -15.47 1.98
N PRO A 85 6.61 -16.42 1.55
CA PRO A 85 6.91 -16.62 0.13
C PRO A 85 5.68 -16.91 -0.74
N ASP A 86 4.63 -17.50 -0.17
CA ASP A 86 3.36 -17.84 -0.83
C ASP A 86 2.26 -16.79 -0.57
N TYR A 87 2.63 -15.52 -0.37
CA TYR A 87 1.67 -14.44 -0.19
C TYR A 87 0.73 -14.33 -1.40
N ILE A 88 -0.50 -13.87 -1.15
CA ILE A 88 -1.48 -13.59 -2.20
C ILE A 88 -1.62 -12.07 -2.32
N LEU A 89 -1.58 -11.58 -3.57
CA LEU A 89 -1.81 -10.18 -3.87
C LEU A 89 -3.31 -9.95 -4.15
N TYR A 90 -3.88 -8.93 -3.52
CA TYR A 90 -5.25 -8.50 -3.73
C TYR A 90 -5.31 -7.02 -4.09
N GLY A 91 -6.19 -6.67 -5.02
CA GLY A 91 -6.71 -5.31 -5.15
C GLY A 91 -7.71 -5.02 -4.01
N GLN A 92 -7.78 -3.76 -3.56
CA GLN A 92 -8.69 -3.40 -2.47
C GLN A 92 -10.16 -3.69 -2.80
N CYS A 93 -10.56 -3.54 -4.07
CA CYS A 93 -11.87 -3.87 -4.62
C CYS A 93 -12.23 -5.36 -4.52
N GLN A 94 -11.24 -6.26 -4.44
CA GLN A 94 -11.48 -7.69 -4.22
C GLN A 94 -11.78 -8.01 -2.76
N LEU A 95 -11.45 -7.09 -1.84
CA LEU A 95 -11.61 -7.26 -0.39
C LEU A 95 -12.77 -6.45 0.19
N LEU A 96 -13.17 -5.36 -0.48
CA LEU A 96 -14.22 -4.45 -0.04
C LEU A 96 -15.23 -4.20 -1.18
N PRO A 97 -16.54 -4.35 -0.92
CA PRO A 97 -17.56 -4.29 -1.98
C PRO A 97 -17.86 -2.89 -2.52
N LEU A 98 -17.43 -1.81 -1.82
CA LEU A 98 -17.77 -0.43 -2.15
C LEU A 98 -16.52 0.42 -2.42
N THR A 99 -15.60 -0.11 -3.23
CA THR A 99 -14.43 0.64 -3.70
C THR A 99 -13.99 0.18 -5.09
N VAL A 100 -13.53 1.13 -5.89
CA VAL A 100 -12.88 0.87 -7.19
C VAL A 100 -11.36 0.77 -7.04
N SER A 101 -10.80 1.11 -5.87
CA SER A 101 -9.36 1.03 -5.61
C SER A 101 -8.81 -0.39 -5.85
N PRO A 102 -7.65 -0.56 -6.51
CA PRO A 102 -6.67 0.48 -6.88
C PRO A 102 -6.91 1.18 -8.24
N GLY A 103 -8.00 0.88 -8.94
CA GLY A 103 -8.29 1.40 -10.28
C GLY A 103 -9.36 0.54 -10.96
#